data_AF-A0A1H7TRI1-F1
#
_entry.id   AF-A0A1H7TRI1-F1
#
_cell.length_a   1.000
_cell.length_b   1.000
_cell.length_c   1.000
_cell.angle_alpha   90.00
_cell.angle_beta   90.00
_cell.angle_gamma   90.00
#
_symmetry.space_group_name_H-M   'P 1'
#
loop_
_entity.id
_entity.type
_entity.pdbx_description
1 polymer ?
#
loop_
_entity_poly.entity_id
_entity_poly.type
_entity_poly.pdbx_seq_one_letter_code
_entity_poly.pdbx_strand_id
1 'polypeptide(L)'
;MLSVAYPYRIQGRTGDRIVLWRPGTGDAPDTLALDGDARLLTFGSRTELDAHCAAHGLHLVPDGEAELDLEPVRAWVHAPVPDPALAGALLAAWNFFDDLARSLPPGLGPGLPAQGAVHDAAYEKFFHGSALDPAAGAHAWSPDERAAVRELLRAGLTLWRSASGRSADR
;
A
#
# COMPACT_ATOMS: atom_id res chain seq x y z
N MET A 1 21.99 -9.28 -12.54
CA MET A 1 21.68 -8.73 -11.21
C MET A 1 20.36 -9.35 -10.78
N LEU A 2 20.33 -10.11 -9.68
CA LEU A 2 19.10 -10.76 -9.23
C LEU A 2 18.17 -9.68 -8.68
N SER A 3 16.93 -9.63 -9.16
CA SER A 3 15.91 -8.71 -8.64
C SER A 3 15.54 -9.18 -7.23
N VAL A 4 15.87 -8.37 -6.22
CA VAL A 4 15.48 -8.62 -4.84
C VAL A 4 13.99 -8.31 -4.70
N ALA A 5 13.25 -9.17 -4.00
CA ALA A 5 11.85 -8.93 -3.68
C ALA A 5 11.59 -9.24 -2.19
N TYR A 6 10.70 -8.46 -1.59
CA TYR A 6 10.32 -8.54 -0.20
C TYR A 6 8.87 -9.02 -0.12
N PRO A 7 8.58 -10.09 0.61
CA PRO A 7 7.21 -10.46 0.89
C PRO A 7 6.56 -9.34 1.71
N TYR A 8 5.34 -8.94 1.35
CA TYR A 8 4.58 -7.95 2.11
C TYR A 8 3.16 -8.47 2.34
N ARG A 9 2.78 -8.67 3.61
CA ARG A 9 1.52 -9.29 3.98
C ARG A 9 0.43 -8.23 4.12
N ILE A 10 -0.60 -8.33 3.30
CA ILE A 10 -1.80 -7.49 3.35
C ILE A 10 -2.90 -8.26 4.05
N GLN A 11 -3.29 -7.81 5.24
CA GLN A 11 -4.39 -8.38 6.00
C GLN A 11 -5.71 -7.77 5.55
N GLY A 12 -6.72 -8.61 5.39
CA GLY A 12 -8.01 -8.18 4.89
C GLY A 12 -9.15 -9.15 5.17
N ARG A 13 -10.37 -8.64 5.04
CA ARG A 13 -11.61 -9.39 5.37
C ARG A 13 -11.81 -10.68 4.56
N THR A 14 -11.24 -10.75 3.36
CA THR A 14 -11.33 -11.92 2.48
C THR A 14 -10.19 -12.92 2.71
N GLY A 15 -9.40 -12.72 3.77
CA GLY A 15 -8.18 -13.45 4.06
C GLY A 15 -6.94 -12.65 3.70
N ASP A 16 -5.83 -13.05 4.30
CA ASP A 16 -4.53 -12.44 4.08
C ASP A 16 -4.02 -12.76 2.67
N ARG A 17 -3.26 -11.82 2.12
CA ARG A 17 -2.58 -11.94 0.84
C ARG A 17 -1.15 -11.47 0.98
N ILE A 18 -0.22 -12.23 0.43
CA ILE A 18 1.18 -11.82 0.34
C ILE A 18 1.41 -11.28 -1.06
N VAL A 19 1.96 -10.08 -1.16
CA VAL A 19 2.47 -9.52 -2.41
C VAL A 19 3.99 -9.49 -2.41
N LEU A 20 4.59 -9.32 -3.58
CA LEU A 20 6.04 -9.12 -3.71
C LEU A 20 6.34 -7.65 -3.99
N TRP A 21 6.93 -6.99 -3.00
CA TRP A 21 7.41 -5.62 -3.12
C TRP A 21 8.84 -5.63 -3.66
N ARG A 22 9.10 -4.82 -4.67
CA ARG A 22 10.39 -4.65 -5.33
C ARG A 22 10.87 -3.23 -5.07
N PRO A 23 11.98 -3.06 -4.33
CA PRO A 23 12.54 -1.73 -4.14
C PRO A 23 13.01 -1.19 -5.48
N GLY A 24 12.86 0.11 -5.66
CA GLY A 24 13.49 0.83 -6.74
C GLY A 24 15.01 0.82 -6.60
N THR A 25 15.69 1.08 -7.71
CA THR A 25 17.15 1.26 -7.74
C THR A 25 17.47 2.75 -7.88
N GLY A 26 18.29 3.28 -6.96
CA GLY A 26 18.59 4.72 -6.92
C GLY A 26 17.33 5.52 -6.58
N ASP A 27 16.98 6.47 -7.45
CA ASP A 27 15.77 7.30 -7.32
C ASP A 27 14.53 6.69 -7.97
N ALA A 28 14.65 5.48 -8.54
CA ALA A 28 13.49 4.79 -9.05
C ALA A 28 12.51 4.47 -7.91
N PRO A 29 11.21 4.59 -8.14
CA PRO A 29 10.21 4.27 -7.14
C PRO A 29 10.10 2.75 -6.94
N ASP A 30 9.57 2.37 -5.79
CA ASP A 30 9.23 1.00 -5.51
C ASP A 30 8.03 0.54 -6.35
N THR A 31 7.93 -0.77 -6.55
CA THR A 31 6.86 -1.40 -7.35
C THR A 31 6.46 -2.75 -6.77
N LEU A 32 5.27 -3.22 -7.13
CA LEU A 32 4.79 -4.56 -6.84
C LEU A 32 5.02 -5.46 -8.05
N ALA A 33 5.31 -6.74 -7.80
CA ALA A 33 5.52 -7.72 -8.85
C ALA A 33 4.21 -8.06 -9.57
N LEU A 34 4.27 -8.05 -10.90
CA LEU A 34 3.20 -8.50 -11.78
C LEU A 34 3.59 -9.81 -12.49
N ASP A 35 2.59 -10.55 -12.95
CA ASP A 35 2.77 -11.68 -13.85
C ASP A 35 2.96 -11.24 -15.32
N GLY A 36 3.10 -12.21 -16.22
CA GLY A 36 3.28 -11.95 -17.67
C GLY A 36 2.08 -11.28 -18.34
N ASP A 37 0.90 -11.31 -17.72
CA ASP A 37 -0.33 -10.67 -18.20
C ASP A 37 -0.60 -9.32 -17.49
N ALA A 38 0.42 -8.78 -16.82
CA ALA A 38 0.36 -7.55 -16.04
C ALA A 38 -0.69 -7.57 -14.91
N ARG A 39 -0.94 -8.75 -14.33
CA ARG A 39 -1.79 -8.92 -13.14
C ARG A 39 -0.92 -8.96 -11.89
N LEU A 40 -1.45 -8.42 -10.80
CA LEU A 40 -0.75 -8.44 -9.52
C LEU A 40 -0.52 -9.87 -9.06
N LEU A 41 0.73 -10.21 -8.73
CA LEU A 41 1.06 -11.47 -8.07
C LEU A 41 0.65 -11.39 -6.60
N THR A 42 -0.24 -12.31 -6.20
CA THR A 42 -0.67 -12.45 -4.82
C THR A 42 -0.63 -13.91 -4.42
N PHE A 43 -0.25 -14.19 -3.18
CA PHE A 43 -0.20 -15.54 -2.62
C PHE A 43 -1.09 -15.61 -1.39
N GLY A 44 -1.80 -16.71 -1.20
CA GLY A 44 -2.59 -16.98 0.00
C GLY A 44 -1.73 -17.47 1.18
N SER A 45 -0.52 -17.98 0.91
CA SER A 45 0.39 -18.46 1.94
C SER A 45 1.86 -18.29 1.60
N ARG A 46 2.72 -18.37 2.62
CA ARG A 46 4.18 -18.36 2.45
C ARG A 46 4.65 -19.56 1.62
N THR A 47 4.02 -20.72 1.78
CA THR A 47 4.31 -21.93 1.02
C THR A 47 4.09 -21.74 -0.48
N GLU A 48 2.98 -21.12 -0.87
CA GLU A 48 2.69 -20.79 -2.28
C GLU A 48 3.72 -19.81 -2.85
N LEU A 49 4.07 -18.79 -2.07
CA LEU A 49 5.11 -17.84 -2.45
C LEU A 49 6.46 -18.52 -2.66
N ASP A 50 6.91 -19.35 -1.71
CA ASP A 50 8.20 -20.04 -1.78
C ASP A 50 8.26 -21.00 -2.99
N ALA A 51 7.16 -21.70 -3.28
CA ALA A 51 7.03 -22.56 -4.45
C ALA A 51 7.14 -21.76 -5.76
N HIS A 52 6.48 -20.60 -5.82
CA HIS A 52 6.60 -19.69 -6.96
C HIS A 52 8.04 -19.19 -7.14
N CYS A 53 8.69 -18.76 -6.05
CA CYS A 53 10.07 -18.30 -6.10
C CYS A 53 11.03 -19.39 -6.59
N ALA A 54 10.87 -20.63 -6.12
CA ALA A 54 11.67 -21.77 -6.59
C ALA A 54 11.46 -22.05 -8.09
N ALA A 55 10.22 -21.98 -8.57
CA ALA A 55 9.90 -22.21 -9.98
C ALA A 55 10.44 -21.12 -10.92
N HIS A 56 10.57 -19.89 -10.42
CA HIS A 56 10.95 -18.72 -11.21
C HIS A 56 12.35 -18.17 -10.92
N GLY A 57 13.13 -18.84 -10.06
CA GLY A 57 14.49 -18.43 -9.69
C GLY A 57 14.55 -17.07 -8.97
N LEU A 58 13.50 -16.74 -8.22
CA LEU A 58 13.42 -15.50 -7.45
C LEU A 58 14.05 -15.69 -6.06
N HIS A 59 14.83 -14.70 -5.62
CA HIS A 59 15.42 -14.67 -4.29
C HIS A 59 14.66 -13.70 -3.39
N LEU A 60 14.03 -14.24 -2.34
CA LEU A 60 13.39 -13.44 -1.31
C LEU A 60 14.38 -13.02 -0.24
N VAL A 61 14.15 -11.84 0.34
CA VAL A 61 14.80 -11.45 1.59
C VAL A 61 14.04 -12.08 2.76
N PRO A 62 14.66 -12.96 3.57
CA PRO A 62 13.97 -13.74 4.60
C PRO A 62 13.31 -12.89 5.68
N ASP A 63 13.96 -11.80 6.11
CA ASP A 63 13.55 -10.95 7.24
C ASP A 63 12.74 -9.71 6.79
N GLY A 64 12.18 -9.74 5.58
CA GLY A 64 11.51 -8.61 4.94
C GLY A 64 9.99 -8.58 5.08
N GLU A 65 9.36 -9.53 5.79
CA GLU A 65 7.90 -9.65 5.85
C GLU A 65 7.30 -8.56 6.75
N ALA A 66 7.10 -7.38 6.18
CA ALA A 66 6.30 -6.35 6.80
C ALA A 66 4.80 -6.63 6.55
N GLU A 67 3.95 -6.03 7.39
CA GLU A 67 2.52 -6.30 7.41
C GLU A 67 1.72 -4.99 7.30
N LEU A 68 0.59 -5.07 6.60
CA LEU A 68 -0.38 -4.00 6.48
C LEU A 68 -1.79 -4.52 6.78
N ASP A 69 -2.37 -4.06 7.90
CA ASP A 69 -3.78 -4.26 8.19
C ASP A 69 -4.63 -3.16 7.54
N LEU A 70 -5.50 -3.57 6.61
CA LEU A 70 -6.39 -2.64 5.92
C LEU A 70 -7.70 -2.38 6.69
N GLU A 71 -8.03 -3.12 7.75
CA GLU A 71 -9.28 -2.90 8.48
C GLU A 71 -9.31 -1.57 9.25
N PRO A 72 -8.25 -1.17 10.00
CA PRO A 72 -8.17 0.15 10.62
C PRO A 72 -8.24 1.28 9.57
N VAL A 73 -7.63 1.08 8.40
CA VAL A 73 -7.66 2.02 7.28
C VAL A 73 -9.09 2.19 6.75
N ARG A 74 -9.83 1.07 6.57
CA ARG A 74 -11.25 1.10 6.15
C ARG A 74 -12.12 1.80 7.17
N ALA A 75 -11.93 1.49 8.45
CA ALA A 75 -12.68 2.11 9.54
C ALA A 75 -12.46 3.63 9.55
N TRP A 76 -11.22 4.07 9.42
CA TRP A 76 -10.87 5.48 9.37
C TRP A 76 -11.43 6.18 8.12
N VAL A 77 -11.35 5.56 6.94
CA VAL A 77 -11.96 6.10 5.71
C VAL A 77 -13.48 6.27 5.84
N HIS A 78 -14.14 5.36 6.55
CA HIS A 78 -15.57 5.45 6.81
C HIS A 78 -15.86 6.60 7.80
N ALA A 79 -15.20 6.60 8.95
CA ALA A 79 -15.36 7.56 10.03
C ALA A 79 -13.98 8.06 10.51
N PRO A 80 -13.47 9.18 9.95
CA PRO A 80 -12.16 9.70 10.32
C PRO A 80 -12.13 10.15 11.78
N VAL A 81 -11.22 9.58 12.55
CA VAL A 81 -10.97 9.92 13.96
C VAL A 81 -9.53 10.40 14.16
N PRO A 82 -9.26 11.36 15.06
CA PRO A 82 -7.92 11.79 15.41
C PRO A 82 -7.30 10.80 16.41
N ASP A 83 -6.76 9.69 15.89
CA ASP A 83 -6.07 8.66 16.68
C ASP A 83 -4.62 8.50 16.20
N PRO A 84 -3.62 8.97 16.99
CA PRO A 84 -2.20 8.82 16.65
C PRO A 84 -1.76 7.37 16.41
N ALA A 85 -2.41 6.39 17.04
CA ALA A 85 -2.07 4.99 16.84
C ALA A 85 -2.33 4.51 15.41
N LEU A 86 -3.22 5.19 14.67
CA LEU A 86 -3.51 4.89 13.27
C LEU A 86 -2.52 5.51 12.30
N ALA A 87 -1.70 6.49 12.71
CA ALA A 87 -0.86 7.26 11.80
C ALA A 87 0.08 6.37 10.97
N GLY A 88 0.73 5.39 11.63
CA GLY A 88 1.60 4.43 10.95
C GLY A 88 0.87 3.55 9.94
N ALA A 89 -0.33 3.05 10.29
CA ALA A 89 -1.13 2.23 9.40
C ALA A 89 -1.64 3.00 8.18
N LEU A 90 -2.07 4.26 8.36
CA LEU A 90 -2.50 5.12 7.25
C LEU A 90 -1.34 5.46 6.31
N LEU A 91 -0.15 5.76 6.85
CA LEU A 91 1.04 6.04 6.05
C LEU A 91 1.48 4.78 5.26
N ALA A 92 1.54 3.63 5.92
CA ALA A 92 1.86 2.36 5.25
C ALA A 92 0.86 2.04 4.13
N ALA A 93 -0.43 2.28 4.37
CA ALA A 93 -1.46 2.11 3.35
C ALA A 93 -1.29 3.09 2.18
N TRP A 94 -0.99 4.37 2.45
CA TRP A 94 -0.72 5.34 1.39
C TRP A 94 0.44 4.86 0.52
N ASN A 95 1.61 4.58 1.09
CA ASN A 95 2.79 4.13 0.36
C ASN A 95 2.48 2.88 -0.49
N PHE A 96 1.81 1.90 0.12
CA PHE A 96 1.39 0.69 -0.59
C PHE A 96 0.47 0.99 -1.79
N PHE A 97 -0.49 1.90 -1.64
CA PHE A 97 -1.41 2.25 -2.72
C PHE A 97 -0.72 3.01 -3.85
N ASP A 98 0.24 3.88 -3.54
CA ASP A 98 1.05 4.58 -4.55
C ASP A 98 1.88 3.60 -5.37
N ASP A 99 2.54 2.65 -4.71
CA ASP A 99 3.34 1.64 -5.40
C ASP A 99 2.45 0.70 -6.22
N LEU A 100 1.28 0.32 -5.70
CA LEU A 100 0.28 -0.46 -6.45
C LEU A 100 -0.18 0.28 -7.70
N ALA A 101 -0.57 1.55 -7.58
CA ALA A 101 -1.05 2.36 -8.69
C ALA A 101 0.02 2.56 -9.76
N ARG A 102 1.28 2.72 -9.35
CA ARG A 102 2.42 2.86 -10.24
C ARG A 102 2.78 1.57 -10.97
N SER A 103 2.57 0.43 -10.30
CA SER A 103 2.92 -0.88 -10.86
C SER A 103 1.94 -1.32 -11.93
N LEU A 104 0.65 -1.02 -11.74
CA LEU A 104 -0.41 -1.44 -12.66
C LEU A 104 -0.35 -0.66 -13.98
N PRO A 105 -0.57 -1.32 -15.13
CA PRO A 105 -0.67 -0.63 -16.40
C PRO A 105 -1.87 0.35 -16.43
N PRO A 106 -1.77 1.43 -17.23
CA PRO A 106 -2.87 2.38 -17.39
C PRO A 106 -4.18 1.70 -17.78
N GLY A 107 -5.28 2.09 -17.14
CA GLY A 107 -6.63 1.57 -17.42
C GLY A 107 -7.06 0.36 -16.58
N LEU A 108 -6.19 -0.22 -15.75
CA LEU A 108 -6.57 -1.28 -14.81
C LEU A 108 -7.14 -0.72 -13.48
N GLY A 109 -8.43 -0.40 -13.50
CA GLY A 109 -9.17 0.08 -12.32
C GLY A 109 -9.14 1.60 -12.14
N PRO A 110 -9.84 2.14 -11.12
CA PRO A 110 -9.77 3.55 -10.83
C PRO A 110 -8.36 3.88 -10.31
N GLY A 111 -7.69 4.84 -10.96
CA GLY A 111 -6.42 5.35 -10.47
C GLY A 111 -6.57 6.10 -9.15
N LEU A 112 -5.44 6.43 -8.53
CA LEU A 112 -5.42 7.35 -7.39
C LEU A 112 -5.75 8.77 -7.86
N PRO A 113 -6.33 9.61 -6.97
CA PRO A 113 -6.49 11.04 -7.27
C PRO A 113 -5.12 11.68 -7.56
N ALA A 114 -5.12 12.73 -8.37
CA ALA A 114 -3.91 13.50 -8.61
C ALA A 114 -3.42 14.14 -7.30
N GLN A 115 -2.20 13.81 -6.92
CA GLN A 115 -1.57 14.36 -5.71
C GLN A 115 -0.89 15.70 -6.02
N GLY A 116 -0.75 16.53 -5.01
CA GLY A 116 -0.14 17.86 -5.10
C GLY A 116 0.03 18.48 -3.72
N ALA A 117 0.21 19.80 -3.64
CA ALA A 117 0.64 20.47 -2.40
C ALA A 117 -0.14 20.12 -1.11
N VAL A 118 -1.46 19.88 -1.21
CA VAL A 118 -2.28 19.45 -0.05
C VAL A 118 -1.89 18.04 0.43
N HIS A 119 -1.62 17.13 -0.51
CA HIS A 119 -1.14 15.79 -0.20
C HIS A 119 0.28 15.84 0.37
N ASP A 120 1.17 16.61 -0.24
CA ASP A 120 2.55 16.78 0.23
C ASP A 120 2.57 17.30 1.68
N ALA A 121 1.78 18.34 1.98
CA ALA A 121 1.66 18.87 3.34
C ALA A 121 1.07 17.86 4.33
N ALA A 122 0.08 17.07 3.91
CA ALA A 122 -0.49 16.00 4.74
C ALA A 122 0.52 14.87 4.99
N TYR A 123 1.30 14.51 3.97
CA TYR A 123 2.31 13.47 3.98
C TYR A 123 3.43 13.84 4.96
N GLU A 124 3.97 15.05 4.86
CA GLU A 124 4.98 15.59 5.79
C GLU A 124 4.55 15.50 7.26
N LYS A 125 3.27 15.71 7.57
CA LYS A 125 2.75 15.63 8.94
C LYS A 125 2.77 14.20 9.51
N PHE A 126 2.75 13.16 8.67
CA PHE A 126 3.01 11.80 9.14
C PHE A 126 4.45 11.64 9.64
N PHE A 127 5.45 12.17 8.91
CA PHE A 127 6.86 12.07 9.29
C PHE A 127 7.20 12.84 10.56
N HIS A 128 6.55 13.99 10.75
CA HIS A 128 6.71 14.79 11.96
C HIS A 128 5.88 14.28 13.15
N GLY A 129 5.09 13.22 12.98
CA GLY A 129 4.25 12.65 14.04
C GLY A 129 3.08 13.54 14.47
N SER A 130 2.77 14.60 13.71
CA SER A 130 1.67 15.51 14.01
C SER A 130 0.36 15.12 13.31
N ALA A 131 0.42 14.16 12.39
CA ALA A 131 -0.76 13.56 11.78
C ALA A 131 -1.62 12.87 12.84
N LEU A 132 -2.93 13.16 12.82
CA LEU A 132 -3.94 12.62 13.75
C LEU A 132 -3.74 12.97 15.23
N ASP A 133 -2.70 13.73 15.61
CA ASP A 133 -2.51 14.18 16.98
C ASP A 133 -3.52 15.29 17.34
N PRO A 134 -4.45 15.04 18.28
CA PRO A 134 -5.40 16.06 18.72
C PRO A 134 -4.72 17.24 19.42
N ALA A 135 -3.49 17.07 19.92
CA ALA A 135 -2.69 18.12 20.56
C ALA A 135 -1.82 18.91 19.58
N ALA A 136 -1.74 18.53 18.31
CA ALA A 136 -0.85 19.17 17.34
C ALA A 136 -1.24 20.62 16.99
N GLY A 137 -2.45 21.07 17.35
CA GLY A 137 -2.89 22.45 17.14
C GLY A 137 -2.76 22.88 15.68
N ALA A 138 -1.92 23.88 15.41
CA ALA A 138 -1.65 24.37 14.04
C ALA A 138 -0.94 23.34 13.13
N HIS A 139 -0.28 22.33 13.71
CA HIS A 139 0.41 21.26 12.98
C HIS A 139 -0.49 20.05 12.71
N ALA A 140 -1.72 20.05 13.23
CA ALA A 140 -2.71 19.03 12.92
C ALA A 140 -3.12 19.10 11.44
N TRP A 141 -3.76 18.05 10.94
CA TRP A 141 -4.34 18.13 9.60
C TRP A 141 -5.45 19.17 9.53
N SER A 142 -5.37 19.99 8.49
CA SER A 142 -6.49 20.82 8.07
C SER A 142 -7.67 19.95 7.59
N PRO A 143 -8.88 20.50 7.49
CA PRO A 143 -10.01 19.80 6.89
C PRO A 143 -9.72 19.30 5.46
N ASP A 144 -9.02 20.11 4.66
CA ASP A 144 -8.68 19.79 3.26
C ASP A 144 -7.65 18.66 3.17
N GLU A 145 -6.60 18.72 4.01
CA GLU A 145 -5.60 17.65 4.10
C GLU A 145 -6.26 16.33 4.50
N ARG A 146 -7.11 16.35 5.55
CA ARG A 146 -7.84 15.15 5.99
C ARG A 146 -8.76 14.61 4.89
N ALA A 147 -9.44 15.48 4.16
CA ALA A 147 -10.30 15.09 3.06
C ALA A 147 -9.51 14.45 1.90
N ALA A 148 -8.37 15.04 1.53
CA ALA A 148 -7.48 14.53 0.50
C ALA A 148 -6.92 13.14 0.86
N VAL A 149 -6.40 12.97 2.08
CA VAL A 149 -5.93 11.66 2.56
C VAL A 149 -7.05 10.63 2.55
N ARG A 150 -8.25 11.01 3.00
CA ARG A 150 -9.42 10.12 3.00
C ARG A 150 -9.82 9.70 1.58
N GLU A 151 -9.78 10.61 0.63
CA GLU A 151 -10.07 10.32 -0.77
C GLU A 151 -9.03 9.36 -1.36
N LEU A 152 -7.74 9.63 -1.15
CA LEU A 152 -6.64 8.79 -1.60
C LEU A 152 -6.76 7.37 -1.05
N LEU A 153 -6.93 7.22 0.27
CA LEU A 153 -7.08 5.90 0.90
C LEU A 153 -8.32 5.16 0.40
N ARG A 154 -9.43 5.87 0.16
CA ARG A 154 -10.64 5.27 -0.43
C ARG A 154 -10.39 4.76 -1.86
N ALA A 155 -9.72 5.56 -2.68
CA ALA A 155 -9.33 5.17 -4.04
C ALA A 155 -8.40 3.96 -4.01
N GLY A 156 -7.38 3.99 -3.14
CA GLY A 156 -6.44 2.88 -2.93
C GLY A 156 -7.10 1.58 -2.49
N LEU A 157 -8.04 1.63 -1.53
CA LEU A 157 -8.83 0.46 -1.12
C LEU A 157 -9.66 -0.13 -2.28
N THR A 158 -10.15 0.74 -3.16
CA THR A 158 -10.90 0.32 -4.36
C THR A 158 -9.98 -0.30 -5.41
N LEU A 159 -8.80 0.29 -5.60
CA LEU A 159 -7.77 -0.20 -6.51
C LEU A 159 -7.25 -1.57 -6.05
N TRP A 160 -6.92 -1.72 -4.76
CA TRP A 160 -6.51 -2.99 -4.16
C TRP A 160 -7.54 -4.09 -4.42
N ARG A 161 -8.81 -3.86 -4.06
CA ARG A 161 -9.89 -4.83 -4.29
C ARG A 161 -10.00 -5.23 -5.78
N SER A 162 -9.78 -4.28 -6.67
CA SER A 162 -9.84 -4.52 -8.11
C SER A 162 -8.65 -5.38 -8.59
N ALA A 163 -7.44 -5.08 -8.10
CA ALA A 163 -6.22 -5.77 -8.47
C ALA A 163 -6.14 -7.19 -7.88
N SER A 164 -6.46 -7.34 -6.58
CA SER A 164 -6.44 -8.62 -5.87
C SER A 164 -7.61 -9.55 -6.23
N GLY A 165 -8.65 -9.03 -6.87
CA GLY A 165 -9.74 -9.86 -7.43
C GLY A 165 -9.44 -10.38 -8.84
N ARG A 166 -8.41 -9.84 -9.51
CA ARG A 166 -7.93 -10.26 -10.83
C ARG A 166 -6.57 -10.94 -10.77
N SER A 167 -6.04 -11.15 -9.57
CA SER A 167 -4.76 -11.82 -9.37
C SER A 167 -4.82 -13.23 -9.94
N ALA A 168 -3.67 -13.72 -10.41
CA ALA A 168 -3.52 -15.13 -10.67
C ALA A 168 -3.54 -15.84 -9.31
N ASP A 169 -4.65 -16.48 -8.96
CA ASP A 169 -4.66 -17.47 -7.88
C ASP A 169 -3.67 -18.58 -8.30
N ARG A 170 -2.65 -18.81 -7.47
CA ARG A 170 -1.52 -19.71 -7.76
C ARG A 170 -1.34 -20.70 -6.63
#